data_AF-A0A916HQI7-F1
#
_entry.id   AF-A0A916HQI7-F1
#
_cell.length_a   1.000
_cell.length_b   1.000
_cell.length_c   1.000
_cell.angle_alpha   90.00
_cell.angle_beta   90.00
_cell.angle_gamma   90.00
#
_symmetry.space_group_name_H-M   'P 1'
#
loop_
_entity.id
_entity.type
_entity.pdbx_description
1 polymer ?
#
loop_
_entity_poly.entity_id
_entity_poly.type
_entity_poly.pdbx_seq_one_letter_code
_entity_poly.pdbx_strand_id
1 'polypeptide(L)'
;MRRLNAITAVSLLAAASAFGQAAGTIGRRIADARPGDTVVVPAGVHREHLRIDKPLKLVGEPGAILDGGQSGDIIDVTAPDVEIRGLTIRATGIDLDKENAAVRVSAARVRIEDNVFEDVLFGIDLKEAPDAIIRGNRIGGKDLDIARRGDGLRLWRSNAALIENNVIHDGRDAILWYSTGVVVRNNRSFRCRYGLHLMYSDSVTIEDNELSENSVGVYFMYSKDLTLRRNRLIRNRGPSGYGVGLKDTDSYRVEHNLFVGNRAGIYLDDSPFTHATRGEIRANTFGYNDVGVIFLPSARGNVVSGNNFIDNLEQVSVQGRGELRDTEFAANDRGNFWSDYVGYDLDNNGVGEFEHESQRLFENLLDREPKLRLLLFSPAQQAVEFVGRALPAIRPEPKFFDPAPLVRPVSEAGAPRNQAASAWGLALAGVGMLGVGAGVLALAVPIRIRHAAGASLAATATGGVS
;
A
#
# COMPACT_ATOMS: atom_id res chain seq x y z
N MET A 1 11.85 -61.01 -21.13
CA MET A 1 13.30 -61.28 -20.94
C MET A 1 14.12 -60.17 -21.61
N ARG A 2 14.66 -59.22 -20.83
CA ARG A 2 15.97 -58.56 -21.01
C ARG A 2 16.13 -57.43 -19.97
N ARG A 3 16.80 -57.83 -18.88
CA ARG A 3 17.74 -57.09 -18.01
C ARG A 3 17.35 -55.69 -17.50
N LEU A 4 16.96 -55.67 -16.22
CA LEU A 4 17.21 -54.60 -15.27
C LEU A 4 18.70 -54.19 -15.30
N ASN A 5 18.97 -52.89 -15.33
CA ASN A 5 20.22 -52.32 -14.82
C ASN A 5 19.86 -51.17 -13.87
N ALA A 6 20.23 -51.37 -12.62
CA ALA A 6 20.26 -50.37 -11.57
C ALA A 6 21.36 -49.35 -11.88
N ILE A 7 21.02 -48.06 -11.87
CA ILE A 7 21.99 -46.97 -11.76
C ILE A 7 21.46 -45.99 -10.70
N THR A 8 21.95 -46.23 -9.49
CA THR A 8 22.58 -45.24 -8.61
C THR A 8 21.74 -44.04 -8.14
N ALA A 9 21.10 -44.24 -6.98
CA ALA A 9 20.76 -43.19 -6.04
C ALA A 9 22.04 -42.62 -5.40
N VAL A 10 22.49 -41.44 -5.84
CA VAL A 10 23.36 -40.50 -5.10
C VAL A 10 23.02 -39.13 -5.68
N SER A 11 22.29 -38.25 -5.00
CA SER A 11 22.90 -37.16 -4.23
C SER A 11 21.77 -36.41 -3.51
N LEU A 12 21.54 -36.68 -2.23
CA LEU A 12 20.67 -35.88 -1.36
C LEU A 12 21.38 -35.70 -0.03
N LEU A 13 22.53 -35.03 -0.08
CA LEU A 13 23.31 -34.62 1.09
C LEU A 13 24.21 -33.45 0.69
N ALA A 14 23.69 -32.24 0.81
CA ALA A 14 24.47 -31.02 1.05
C ALA A 14 23.54 -29.82 1.29
N ALA A 15 22.87 -29.81 2.45
CA ALA A 15 22.38 -28.57 3.07
C ALA A 15 22.62 -28.68 4.58
N ALA A 16 23.88 -28.87 4.94
CA ALA A 16 24.35 -28.80 6.32
C ALA A 16 25.64 -27.97 6.31
N SER A 17 25.52 -26.66 6.52
CA SER A 17 26.62 -25.83 7.03
C SER A 17 26.19 -24.36 7.17
N ALA A 18 25.54 -24.09 8.30
CA ALA A 18 25.62 -22.81 9.00
C ALA A 18 25.54 -23.00 10.53
N PHE A 19 24.97 -24.11 11.01
CA PHE A 19 24.89 -24.46 12.44
C PHE A 19 26.18 -25.06 13.04
N GLY A 20 27.36 -24.61 12.60
CA GLY A 20 28.66 -25.15 13.01
C GLY A 20 29.23 -24.62 14.34
N GLN A 21 28.53 -23.72 15.04
CA GLN A 21 28.93 -23.30 16.38
C GLN A 21 28.37 -24.26 17.44
N ALA A 22 29.16 -24.50 18.49
CA ALA A 22 28.67 -25.20 19.68
C ALA A 22 27.41 -24.47 20.21
N ALA A 23 26.33 -25.21 20.41
CA ALA A 23 25.08 -24.65 20.91
C ALA A 23 25.32 -23.89 22.22
N GLY A 24 24.85 -22.64 22.28
CA GLY A 24 24.92 -21.85 23.50
C GLY A 24 23.93 -22.35 24.55
N THR A 25 23.67 -21.51 25.56
CA THR A 25 22.85 -21.91 26.71
C THR A 25 21.41 -22.20 26.29
N ILE A 26 20.84 -21.40 25.39
CA ILE A 26 19.46 -21.58 24.92
C ILE A 26 19.37 -22.79 23.99
N GLY A 27 20.31 -22.92 23.05
CA GLY A 27 20.37 -24.09 22.17
C GLY A 27 20.48 -25.41 22.93
N ARG A 28 21.27 -25.46 24.02
CA ARG A 28 21.32 -26.63 24.90
C ARG A 28 20.01 -26.92 25.60
N ARG A 29 19.32 -25.90 26.13
CA ARG A 29 18.00 -26.08 26.75
C ARG A 29 16.96 -26.63 25.76
N ILE A 30 17.01 -26.20 24.50
CA ILE A 30 16.18 -26.75 23.42
C ILE A 30 16.53 -28.23 23.15
N ALA A 31 17.82 -28.56 23.12
CA ALA A 31 18.26 -29.94 22.92
C ALA A 31 17.79 -30.87 24.06
N ASP A 32 17.88 -30.41 25.31
CA ASP A 32 17.49 -31.17 26.51
C ASP A 32 15.96 -31.23 26.73
N ALA A 33 15.19 -30.31 26.14
CA ALA A 33 13.74 -30.26 26.24
C ALA A 33 13.06 -31.45 25.55
N ARG A 34 11.94 -31.90 26.14
CA ARG A 34 11.04 -32.89 25.55
C ARG A 34 10.05 -32.21 24.59
N PRO A 35 9.49 -32.94 23.62
CA PRO A 35 8.41 -32.42 22.79
C PRO A 35 7.24 -31.90 23.64
N GLY A 36 6.80 -30.68 23.36
CA GLY A 36 5.72 -29.97 24.08
C GLY A 36 6.20 -29.11 25.25
N ASP A 37 7.47 -29.21 25.65
CA ASP A 37 8.00 -28.41 26.76
C ASP A 37 8.06 -26.91 26.42
N THR A 38 8.15 -26.09 27.46
CA THR A 38 8.43 -24.65 27.34
C THR A 38 9.87 -24.37 27.73
N VAL A 39 10.63 -23.81 26.79
CA VAL A 39 11.98 -23.28 27.00
C VAL A 39 11.88 -21.78 27.23
N VAL A 40 12.20 -21.35 28.44
CA VAL A 40 12.25 -19.92 28.80
C VAL A 40 13.62 -19.34 28.49
N VAL A 41 13.63 -18.27 27.70
CA VAL A 41 14.81 -17.44 27.41
C VAL A 41 14.84 -16.32 28.46
N PRO A 42 15.84 -16.31 29.36
CA PRO A 42 15.90 -15.32 30.42
C PRO A 42 16.22 -13.93 29.87
N ALA A 43 15.90 -12.88 30.63
CA ALA A 43 16.26 -11.51 30.27
C ALA A 43 17.77 -11.36 29.99
N GLY A 44 18.12 -10.54 29.00
CA GLY A 44 19.50 -10.31 28.58
C GLY A 44 19.76 -10.68 27.11
N VAL A 45 21.01 -10.45 26.68
CA VAL A 45 21.45 -10.69 25.30
C VAL A 45 22.08 -12.06 25.16
N HIS A 46 21.50 -12.89 24.30
CA HIS A 46 21.98 -14.23 23.97
C HIS A 46 22.43 -14.24 22.52
N ARG A 47 23.73 -14.41 22.29
CA ARG A 47 24.32 -14.50 20.95
C ARG A 47 24.38 -15.95 20.50
N GLU A 48 23.31 -16.42 19.89
CA GLU A 48 23.14 -17.82 19.52
C GLU A 48 22.34 -17.94 18.22
N HIS A 49 22.65 -18.98 17.43
CA HIS A 49 21.83 -19.44 16.32
C HIS A 49 21.11 -20.72 16.76
N LEU A 50 19.78 -20.72 16.69
CA LEU A 50 18.94 -21.76 17.24
C LEU A 50 18.35 -22.63 16.14
N ARG A 51 18.27 -23.93 16.42
CA ARG A 51 17.51 -24.89 15.62
C ARG A 51 16.45 -25.53 16.51
N ILE A 52 15.19 -25.49 16.07
CA ILE A 52 14.05 -26.09 16.76
C ILE A 52 13.52 -27.23 15.89
N ASP A 53 13.89 -28.45 16.25
CA ASP A 53 13.62 -29.69 15.52
C ASP A 53 12.60 -30.61 16.21
N LYS A 54 11.96 -30.12 17.27
CA LYS A 54 10.87 -30.78 17.98
C LYS A 54 9.77 -29.76 18.35
N PRO A 55 8.50 -30.17 18.47
CA PRO A 55 7.44 -29.30 18.95
C PRO A 55 7.79 -28.76 20.34
N LEU A 56 7.77 -27.44 20.54
CA LEU A 56 8.03 -26.81 21.85
C LEU A 56 7.59 -25.34 21.84
N LYS A 57 7.61 -24.71 23.00
CA LYS A 57 7.43 -23.26 23.14
C LYS A 57 8.74 -22.59 23.51
N LEU A 58 9.18 -21.60 22.73
CA LEU A 58 10.30 -20.73 23.04
C LEU A 58 9.74 -19.38 23.52
N VAL A 59 9.86 -19.10 24.81
CA VAL A 59 9.23 -17.94 25.46
C VAL A 59 10.28 -17.02 26.06
N GLY A 60 10.31 -15.76 25.62
CA GLY A 60 11.15 -14.72 26.22
C GLY A 60 10.57 -14.14 27.50
N GLU A 61 11.41 -13.99 28.52
CA GLU A 61 11.13 -13.06 29.62
C GLU A 61 11.24 -11.61 29.13
N PRO A 62 10.61 -10.63 29.82
CA PRO A 62 10.77 -9.22 29.48
C PRO A 62 12.25 -8.82 29.39
N GLY A 63 12.68 -8.37 28.20
CA GLY A 63 14.07 -8.01 27.91
C GLY A 63 14.96 -9.15 27.41
N ALA A 64 14.39 -10.32 27.07
CA ALA A 64 15.11 -11.40 26.39
C ALA A 64 15.40 -11.04 24.92
N ILE A 65 16.68 -11.07 24.55
CA ILE A 65 17.17 -10.72 23.22
C ILE A 65 17.96 -11.89 22.62
N LEU A 66 17.56 -12.36 21.44
CA LEU A 66 18.34 -13.26 20.59
C LEU A 66 19.05 -12.42 19.52
N ASP A 67 20.38 -12.44 19.53
CA ASP A 67 21.23 -11.58 18.70
C ASP A 67 22.05 -12.44 17.73
N GLY A 68 21.81 -12.27 16.43
CA GLY A 68 22.48 -13.02 15.36
C GLY A 68 23.91 -12.57 15.06
N GLY A 69 24.42 -11.52 15.74
CA GLY A 69 25.79 -11.06 15.57
C GLY A 69 26.13 -10.57 14.16
N GLN A 70 25.14 -10.07 13.41
CA GLN A 70 25.28 -9.64 12.00
C GLN A 70 25.64 -10.78 11.04
N SER A 71 25.25 -12.02 11.37
CA SER A 71 25.60 -13.19 10.57
C SER A 71 24.42 -14.15 10.46
N GLY A 72 24.24 -14.76 9.28
CA GLY A 72 23.35 -15.91 9.10
C GLY A 72 21.90 -15.69 9.49
N ASP A 73 21.19 -16.81 9.61
CA ASP A 73 19.83 -16.88 10.16
C ASP A 73 19.89 -17.02 11.69
N ILE A 74 18.85 -16.58 12.42
CA ILE A 74 18.87 -16.63 13.90
C ILE A 74 18.14 -17.86 14.44
N ILE A 75 16.92 -18.13 13.96
CA ILE A 75 16.13 -19.29 14.38
C ILE A 75 15.69 -20.08 13.14
N ASP A 76 16.01 -21.36 13.10
CA ASP A 76 15.51 -22.31 12.10
C ASP A 76 14.56 -23.30 12.74
N VAL A 77 13.31 -23.32 12.25
CA VAL A 77 12.22 -24.13 12.77
C VAL A 77 11.88 -25.20 11.75
N THR A 78 12.15 -26.46 12.10
CA THR A 78 11.90 -27.63 11.25
C THR A 78 10.86 -28.59 11.82
N ALA A 79 10.30 -28.28 13.00
CA ALA A 79 9.26 -29.08 13.63
C ALA A 79 7.91 -28.35 13.69
N PRO A 80 6.79 -29.10 13.59
CA PRO A 80 5.48 -28.51 13.68
C PRO A 80 5.13 -28.10 15.11
N ASP A 81 4.06 -27.32 15.25
CA ASP A 81 3.48 -26.97 16.56
C ASP A 81 4.48 -26.25 17.49
N VAL A 82 5.39 -25.47 16.90
CA VAL A 82 6.34 -24.61 17.61
C VAL A 82 5.71 -23.24 17.87
N GLU A 83 5.86 -22.73 19.09
CA GLU A 83 5.45 -21.37 19.48
C GLU A 83 6.70 -20.55 19.81
N ILE A 84 6.88 -19.38 19.19
CA ILE A 84 7.96 -18.43 19.49
C ILE A 84 7.31 -17.12 19.91
N ARG A 85 7.58 -16.66 21.14
CA ARG A 85 6.93 -15.45 21.67
C ARG A 85 7.74 -14.64 22.67
N GLY A 86 7.45 -13.34 22.72
CA GLY A 86 7.98 -12.42 23.73
C GLY A 86 9.48 -12.14 23.60
N LEU A 87 10.07 -12.37 22.42
CA LEU A 87 11.49 -12.17 22.17
C LEU A 87 11.75 -10.89 21.38
N THR A 88 12.90 -10.28 21.63
CA THR A 88 13.54 -9.40 20.65
C THR A 88 14.54 -10.23 19.83
N ILE A 89 14.39 -10.25 18.52
CA ILE A 89 15.24 -11.03 17.60
C ILE A 89 15.91 -10.04 16.64
N ARG A 90 17.25 -9.97 16.64
CA ARG A 90 17.94 -8.89 15.94
C ARG A 90 19.27 -9.27 15.30
N ALA A 91 19.76 -8.39 14.43
CA ALA A 91 21.10 -8.45 13.87
C ALA A 91 21.35 -9.72 13.03
N THR A 92 20.49 -9.99 12.05
CA THR A 92 20.75 -11.02 11.03
C THR A 92 21.95 -10.65 10.16
N GLY A 93 22.46 -11.61 9.38
CA GLY A 93 23.38 -11.30 8.27
C GLY A 93 22.76 -10.38 7.19
N ILE A 94 23.61 -9.89 6.30
CA ILE A 94 23.24 -8.98 5.18
C ILE A 94 23.27 -9.66 3.80
N ASP A 95 23.49 -10.98 3.77
CA ASP A 95 23.64 -11.75 2.53
C ASP A 95 22.26 -12.01 1.91
N LEU A 96 21.96 -11.29 0.81
CA LEU A 96 20.69 -11.44 0.07
C LEU A 96 20.60 -12.78 -0.66
N ASP A 97 21.72 -13.37 -1.08
CA ASP A 97 21.74 -14.63 -1.80
C ASP A 97 21.43 -15.81 -0.86
N LYS A 98 21.87 -15.71 0.39
CA LYS A 98 21.53 -16.67 1.47
C LYS A 98 20.21 -16.38 2.16
N GLU A 99 19.57 -15.27 1.83
CA GLU A 99 18.28 -14.86 2.39
C GLU A 99 18.27 -14.84 3.92
N ASN A 100 19.28 -14.21 4.54
CA ASN A 100 19.47 -14.29 5.99
C ASN A 100 18.24 -13.82 6.80
N ALA A 101 17.59 -14.77 7.47
CA ALA A 101 16.30 -14.60 8.12
C ALA A 101 16.40 -14.65 9.65
N ALA A 102 15.62 -13.81 10.33
CA ALA A 102 15.53 -13.86 11.78
C ALA A 102 14.82 -15.14 12.24
N VAL A 103 13.71 -15.52 11.58
CA VAL A 103 13.06 -16.81 11.81
C VAL A 103 12.73 -17.44 10.46
N ARG A 104 13.36 -18.57 10.16
CA ARG A 104 13.00 -19.43 9.03
C ARG A 104 12.17 -20.61 9.52
N VAL A 105 11.09 -20.91 8.81
CA VAL A 105 10.15 -21.97 9.17
C VAL A 105 9.91 -22.89 7.98
N SER A 106 10.04 -24.20 8.22
CA SER A 106 9.78 -25.26 7.24
C SER A 106 8.87 -26.35 7.78
N ALA A 107 7.92 -25.96 8.64
CA ALA A 107 7.00 -26.87 9.32
C ALA A 107 5.62 -26.25 9.54
N ALA A 108 4.62 -27.12 9.69
CA ALA A 108 3.21 -26.74 9.83
C ALA A 108 2.85 -26.20 11.22
N ARG A 109 1.80 -25.39 11.29
CA ARG A 109 1.16 -24.93 12.56
C ARG A 109 2.11 -24.21 13.51
N VAL A 110 3.12 -23.54 12.97
CA VAL A 110 4.03 -22.71 13.75
C VAL A 110 3.35 -21.39 14.12
N ARG A 111 3.56 -20.96 15.36
CA ARG A 111 3.03 -19.71 15.91
C ARG A 111 4.19 -18.79 16.25
N ILE A 112 4.23 -17.61 15.62
CA ILE A 112 5.20 -16.58 15.93
C ILE A 112 4.40 -15.38 16.42
N GLU A 113 4.46 -15.12 17.72
CA GLU A 113 3.53 -14.24 18.41
C GLU A 113 4.23 -13.21 19.31
N ASP A 114 3.82 -11.95 19.25
CA ASP A 114 4.26 -10.91 20.20
C ASP A 114 5.79 -10.75 20.29
N ASN A 115 6.50 -10.86 19.15
CA ASN A 115 7.95 -10.65 19.06
C ASN A 115 8.30 -9.30 18.44
N VAL A 116 9.50 -8.81 18.73
CA VAL A 116 10.09 -7.63 18.11
C VAL A 116 11.28 -8.06 17.26
N PHE A 117 11.27 -7.75 15.98
CA PHE A 117 12.38 -7.98 15.06
C PHE A 117 13.02 -6.64 14.71
N GLU A 118 14.33 -6.54 14.95
CA GLU A 118 15.08 -5.29 14.73
C GLU A 118 16.32 -5.57 13.89
N ASP A 119 16.63 -4.70 12.94
CA ASP A 119 17.84 -4.83 12.13
C ASP A 119 17.94 -6.22 11.46
N VAL A 120 16.83 -6.62 10.82
CA VAL A 120 16.72 -7.90 10.10
C VAL A 120 16.72 -7.68 8.60
N LEU A 121 17.46 -8.52 7.86
CA LEU A 121 17.44 -8.52 6.41
C LEU A 121 16.14 -9.18 5.93
N PHE A 122 15.92 -10.44 6.33
CA PHE A 122 14.64 -11.11 6.24
C PHE A 122 14.07 -11.31 7.64
N GLY A 123 12.80 -10.97 7.86
CA GLY A 123 12.16 -11.11 9.18
C GLY A 123 11.70 -12.55 9.43
N ILE A 124 10.50 -12.86 8.96
CA ILE A 124 9.90 -14.19 9.06
C ILE A 124 9.80 -14.79 7.65
N ASP A 125 10.45 -15.94 7.45
CA ASP A 125 10.49 -16.67 6.18
C ASP A 125 9.79 -18.03 6.33
N LEU A 126 8.54 -18.12 5.87
CA LEU A 126 7.72 -19.32 5.86
C LEU A 126 7.91 -20.06 4.52
N LYS A 127 8.53 -21.25 4.57
CA LYS A 127 8.83 -22.10 3.42
C LYS A 127 8.12 -23.44 3.58
N GLU A 128 6.99 -23.62 2.90
CA GLU A 128 6.17 -24.83 3.01
C GLU A 128 5.66 -25.04 4.46
N ALA A 129 5.19 -23.96 5.08
CA ALA A 129 4.73 -23.90 6.47
C ALA A 129 3.21 -23.62 6.55
N PRO A 130 2.35 -24.62 6.28
CA PRO A 130 0.91 -24.42 6.27
C PRO A 130 0.36 -24.17 7.68
N ASP A 131 -0.79 -23.50 7.74
CA ASP A 131 -1.53 -23.21 8.97
C ASP A 131 -0.72 -22.40 10.00
N ALA A 132 0.30 -21.67 9.55
CA ALA A 132 1.12 -20.82 10.40
C ALA A 132 0.33 -19.59 10.89
N ILE A 133 0.60 -19.17 12.12
CA ILE A 133 -0.01 -17.98 12.72
C ILE A 133 1.08 -16.97 13.06
N ILE A 134 1.02 -15.82 12.40
CA ILE A 134 1.94 -14.69 12.63
C ILE A 134 1.11 -13.56 13.24
N ARG A 135 1.27 -13.34 14.55
CA ARG A 135 0.39 -12.44 15.30
C ARG A 135 1.14 -11.45 16.18
N GLY A 136 0.74 -10.19 16.18
CA GLY A 136 1.22 -9.23 17.19
C GLY A 136 2.71 -8.89 17.10
N ASN A 137 3.38 -9.24 16.00
CA ASN A 137 4.81 -9.00 15.84
C ASN A 137 5.09 -7.59 15.31
N ARG A 138 6.22 -7.02 15.72
CA ARG A 138 6.77 -5.81 15.12
C ARG A 138 8.03 -6.18 14.34
N ILE A 139 7.99 -6.04 13.01
CA ILE A 139 9.04 -6.48 12.09
C ILE A 139 9.69 -5.26 11.42
N GLY A 140 10.89 -4.90 11.88
CA GLY A 140 11.66 -3.77 11.38
C GLY A 140 12.92 -4.18 10.61
N GLY A 141 13.02 -3.77 9.35
CA GLY A 141 14.16 -4.08 8.49
C GLY A 141 15.44 -3.30 8.83
N LYS A 142 16.55 -3.69 8.19
CA LYS A 142 17.84 -2.97 8.26
C LYS A 142 17.75 -1.58 7.60
N ASP A 143 18.52 -0.63 8.12
CA ASP A 143 18.68 0.70 7.51
C ASP A 143 19.58 0.61 6.26
N LEU A 144 18.97 0.22 5.15
CA LEU A 144 19.58 0.05 3.85
C LEU A 144 18.73 0.74 2.77
N ASP A 145 19.33 1.04 1.62
CA ASP A 145 18.58 1.42 0.43
C ASP A 145 17.57 0.32 0.07
N ILE A 146 16.41 0.71 -0.47
CA ILE A 146 15.29 -0.19 -0.73
C ILE A 146 15.65 -1.42 -1.58
N ALA A 147 16.59 -1.28 -2.52
CA ALA A 147 17.06 -2.37 -3.37
C ALA A 147 17.91 -3.41 -2.63
N ARG A 148 18.49 -3.04 -1.49
CA ARG A 148 19.38 -3.86 -0.66
C ARG A 148 18.68 -4.46 0.55
N ARG A 149 17.46 -4.02 0.86
CA ARG A 149 16.62 -4.60 1.92
C ARG A 149 16.14 -5.99 1.51
N GLY A 150 16.01 -6.89 2.48
CA GLY A 150 15.26 -8.13 2.32
C GLY A 150 13.80 -7.96 2.71
N ASP A 151 13.07 -9.07 2.73
CA ASP A 151 11.62 -9.07 2.92
C ASP A 151 11.27 -9.24 4.40
N GLY A 152 10.40 -8.39 4.93
CA GLY A 152 10.03 -8.44 6.35
C GLY A 152 9.23 -9.70 6.69
N LEU A 153 8.32 -10.09 5.81
CA LEU A 153 7.54 -11.32 5.92
C LEU A 153 7.52 -11.99 4.54
N ARG A 154 7.78 -13.29 4.50
CA ARG A 154 7.73 -14.06 3.26
C ARG A 154 6.99 -15.37 3.47
N LEU A 155 6.01 -15.62 2.62
CA LEU A 155 5.33 -16.91 2.49
C LEU A 155 5.67 -17.49 1.13
N TRP A 156 6.20 -18.71 1.16
CA TRP A 156 6.41 -19.56 0.00
C TRP A 156 5.65 -20.87 0.23
N ARG A 157 4.65 -21.17 -0.60
CA ARG A 157 3.85 -22.41 -0.51
C ARG A 157 3.29 -22.69 0.89
N SER A 158 2.87 -21.63 1.59
CA SER A 158 2.45 -21.69 2.98
C SER A 158 0.95 -21.38 3.08
N ASN A 159 0.15 -22.41 2.79
CA ASN A 159 -1.31 -22.30 2.70
C ASN A 159 -1.96 -22.05 4.06
N ALA A 160 -3.15 -21.44 4.04
CA ALA A 160 -4.00 -21.24 5.21
C ALA A 160 -3.32 -20.48 6.38
N ALA A 161 -2.30 -19.68 6.09
CA ALA A 161 -1.64 -18.86 7.10
C ALA A 161 -2.55 -17.70 7.55
N LEU A 162 -2.45 -17.36 8.84
CA LEU A 162 -3.11 -16.20 9.43
C LEU A 162 -2.06 -15.16 9.82
N ILE A 163 -2.11 -14.00 9.17
CA ILE A 163 -1.23 -12.86 9.42
C ILE A 163 -2.07 -11.74 10.03
N GLU A 164 -1.94 -11.51 11.34
CA GLU A 164 -2.78 -10.50 12.01
C GLU A 164 -2.13 -9.65 13.09
N ASN A 165 -2.59 -8.41 13.24
CA ASN A 165 -2.12 -7.49 14.28
C ASN A 165 -0.60 -7.24 14.25
N ASN A 166 0.06 -7.42 13.10
CA ASN A 166 1.49 -7.18 12.96
C ASN A 166 1.77 -5.75 12.48
N VAL A 167 2.95 -5.25 12.81
CA VAL A 167 3.52 -4.02 12.26
C VAL A 167 4.75 -4.39 11.44
N ILE A 168 4.72 -4.17 10.12
CA ILE A 168 5.84 -4.46 9.21
C ILE A 168 6.36 -3.14 8.67
N HIS A 169 7.65 -2.86 8.83
CA HIS A 169 8.20 -1.58 8.40
C HIS A 169 9.65 -1.65 7.99
N ASP A 170 10.05 -0.68 7.16
CA ASP A 170 11.43 -0.50 6.69
C ASP A 170 12.03 -1.76 6.05
N GLY A 171 11.19 -2.67 5.55
CA GLY A 171 11.59 -3.82 4.74
C GLY A 171 11.56 -3.48 3.26
N ARG A 172 11.90 -4.46 2.42
CA ARG A 172 11.60 -4.41 0.99
C ARG A 172 10.13 -4.75 0.77
N ASP A 173 9.74 -5.99 1.01
CA ASP A 173 8.38 -6.46 0.76
C ASP A 173 7.82 -7.26 1.96
N ALA A 174 6.50 -7.40 2.00
CA ALA A 174 5.84 -8.58 2.59
C ALA A 174 5.25 -9.43 1.46
N ILE A 175 5.74 -10.66 1.29
CA ILE A 175 5.50 -11.50 0.11
C ILE A 175 4.61 -12.68 0.43
N LEU A 176 3.63 -12.95 -0.42
CA LEU A 176 2.79 -14.14 -0.42
C LEU A 176 2.89 -14.79 -1.80
N TRP A 177 3.70 -15.85 -1.92
CA TRP A 177 3.91 -16.57 -3.16
C TRP A 177 3.41 -18.01 -3.05
N TYR A 178 2.66 -18.45 -4.06
CA TYR A 178 2.12 -19.81 -4.15
C TYR A 178 1.32 -20.26 -2.92
N SER A 179 0.66 -19.32 -2.23
CA SER A 179 0.04 -19.57 -0.93
C SER A 179 -1.47 -19.30 -1.00
N THR A 180 -2.26 -20.36 -0.83
CA THR A 180 -3.72 -20.31 -0.97
C THR A 180 -4.42 -20.20 0.38
N GLY A 181 -5.54 -19.47 0.44
CA GLY A 181 -6.39 -19.43 1.63
C GLY A 181 -5.82 -18.59 2.78
N VAL A 182 -4.90 -17.67 2.46
CA VAL A 182 -4.26 -16.80 3.46
C VAL A 182 -5.22 -15.70 3.90
N VAL A 183 -5.21 -15.38 5.20
CA VAL A 183 -5.93 -14.23 5.76
C VAL A 183 -4.93 -13.24 6.32
N VAL A 184 -5.00 -12.00 5.84
CA VAL A 184 -4.18 -10.87 6.29
C VAL A 184 -5.09 -9.81 6.88
N ARG A 185 -5.08 -9.61 8.21
CA ARG A 185 -5.99 -8.67 8.85
C ARG A 185 -5.43 -7.84 9.99
N ASN A 186 -5.93 -6.61 10.15
CA ASN A 186 -5.54 -5.71 11.25
C ASN A 186 -4.02 -5.43 11.31
N ASN A 187 -3.29 -5.54 10.20
CA ASN A 187 -1.86 -5.24 10.14
C ASN A 187 -1.60 -3.80 9.72
N ARG A 188 -0.42 -3.30 10.06
CA ARG A 188 0.11 -2.03 9.57
C ARG A 188 1.42 -2.26 8.81
N SER A 189 1.48 -1.86 7.55
CA SER A 189 2.69 -1.96 6.72
C SER A 189 3.10 -0.59 6.18
N PHE A 190 4.33 -0.14 6.46
CA PHE A 190 4.78 1.19 6.04
C PHE A 190 6.27 1.32 5.72
N ARG A 191 6.59 2.26 4.81
CA ARG A 191 7.96 2.51 4.31
C ARG A 191 8.63 1.28 3.70
N CYS A 192 7.82 0.42 3.09
CA CYS A 192 8.25 -0.73 2.31
C CYS A 192 8.16 -0.41 0.81
N ARG A 193 8.75 -1.25 -0.04
CA ARG A 193 8.47 -1.24 -1.49
C ARG A 193 7.05 -1.73 -1.72
N TYR A 194 6.77 -2.99 -1.41
CA TYR A 194 5.43 -3.54 -1.43
C TYR A 194 4.93 -3.74 0.00
N GLY A 195 3.82 -3.09 0.35
CA GLY A 195 3.15 -3.33 1.63
C GLY A 195 2.70 -4.78 1.74
N LEU A 196 2.11 -5.32 0.67
CA LEU A 196 1.82 -6.73 0.42
C LEU A 196 2.04 -7.05 -1.08
N HIS A 197 2.74 -8.13 -1.38
CA HIS A 197 3.05 -8.58 -2.74
C HIS A 197 2.59 -10.02 -2.94
N LEU A 198 1.57 -10.22 -3.75
CA LEU A 198 1.00 -11.54 -4.03
C LEU A 198 1.36 -11.98 -5.44
N MET A 199 1.86 -13.21 -5.57
CA MET A 199 2.02 -13.88 -6.86
C MET A 199 1.53 -15.32 -6.76
N TYR A 200 0.69 -15.75 -7.71
CA TYR A 200 0.17 -17.12 -7.76
C TYR A 200 -0.50 -17.57 -6.45
N SER A 201 -1.23 -16.69 -5.77
CA SER A 201 -1.77 -16.91 -4.44
C SER A 201 -3.28 -16.69 -4.44
N ASP A 202 -4.01 -17.80 -4.46
CA ASP A 202 -5.48 -17.80 -4.62
C ASP A 202 -6.23 -17.74 -3.29
N SER A 203 -7.50 -17.36 -3.33
CA SER A 203 -8.40 -17.39 -2.17
C SER A 203 -7.88 -16.59 -0.98
N VAL A 204 -7.26 -15.43 -1.23
CA VAL A 204 -6.66 -14.57 -0.19
C VAL A 204 -7.63 -13.48 0.23
N THR A 205 -7.79 -13.31 1.55
CA THR A 205 -8.56 -12.20 2.14
C THR A 205 -7.62 -11.23 2.83
N ILE A 206 -7.67 -9.96 2.42
CA ILE A 206 -6.93 -8.85 3.00
C ILE A 206 -7.94 -7.86 3.55
N GLU A 207 -8.03 -7.74 4.88
CA GLU A 207 -9.05 -6.91 5.52
C GLU A 207 -8.59 -6.07 6.71
N ASP A 208 -9.17 -4.88 6.88
CA ASP A 208 -8.94 -4.05 8.07
C ASP A 208 -7.45 -3.68 8.29
N ASN A 209 -6.63 -3.63 7.23
CA ASN A 209 -5.21 -3.26 7.30
C ASN A 209 -4.97 -1.78 6.97
N GLU A 210 -3.87 -1.22 7.49
CA GLU A 210 -3.32 0.06 7.04
C GLU A 210 -2.02 -0.17 6.26
N LEU A 211 -1.99 0.25 5.01
CA LEU A 211 -0.85 0.13 4.09
C LEU A 211 -0.47 1.53 3.63
N SER A 212 0.54 2.12 4.28
CA SER A 212 0.84 3.54 4.13
C SER A 212 2.30 3.82 3.80
N GLU A 213 2.56 4.87 3.03
CA GLU A 213 3.94 5.30 2.71
C GLU A 213 4.79 4.20 2.05
N ASN A 214 4.16 3.26 1.35
CA ASN A 214 4.88 2.25 0.58
C ASN A 214 5.05 2.70 -0.87
N SER A 215 5.93 2.05 -1.63
CA SER A 215 5.95 2.24 -3.10
C SER A 215 4.65 1.73 -3.74
N VAL A 216 4.09 0.64 -3.21
CA VAL A 216 2.76 0.13 -3.54
C VAL A 216 2.15 -0.47 -2.27
N GLY A 217 0.88 -0.19 -2.01
CA GLY A 217 0.16 -0.77 -0.87
C GLY A 217 0.00 -2.28 -0.99
N VAL A 218 -0.75 -2.73 -2.01
CA VAL A 218 -0.92 -4.15 -2.35
C VAL A 218 -0.68 -4.36 -3.84
N TYR A 219 -0.04 -5.47 -4.22
CA TYR A 219 0.00 -5.90 -5.62
C TYR A 219 -0.49 -7.34 -5.76
N PHE A 220 -1.52 -7.54 -6.58
CA PHE A 220 -2.05 -8.85 -6.99
C PHE A 220 -1.51 -9.24 -8.36
N MET A 221 -0.92 -10.42 -8.46
CA MET A 221 -0.37 -10.93 -9.71
C MET A 221 -0.74 -12.40 -9.91
N TYR A 222 -1.26 -12.75 -11.09
CA TYR A 222 -1.46 -14.14 -11.51
C TYR A 222 -2.26 -14.98 -10.51
N SER A 223 -3.30 -14.40 -9.93
CA SER A 223 -4.03 -14.95 -8.79
C SER A 223 -5.54 -14.84 -9.02
N LYS A 224 -6.33 -15.62 -8.28
CA LYS A 224 -7.79 -15.54 -8.33
C LYS A 224 -8.45 -15.64 -6.96
N ASP A 225 -9.73 -15.28 -6.92
CA ASP A 225 -10.59 -15.37 -5.73
C ASP A 225 -10.08 -14.48 -4.59
N LEU A 226 -9.79 -13.22 -4.90
CA LEU A 226 -9.18 -12.27 -3.98
C LEU A 226 -10.22 -11.33 -3.37
N THR A 227 -10.15 -11.12 -2.06
CA THR A 227 -10.98 -10.11 -1.38
C THR A 227 -10.09 -9.08 -0.69
N LEU A 228 -10.21 -7.83 -1.10
CA LEU A 228 -9.61 -6.68 -0.43
C LEU A 228 -10.72 -5.81 0.14
N ARG A 229 -10.88 -5.78 1.47
CA ARG A 229 -11.97 -5.02 2.10
C ARG A 229 -11.62 -4.25 3.36
N ARG A 230 -12.21 -3.07 3.55
CA ARG A 230 -12.01 -2.25 4.77
C ARG A 230 -10.56 -1.87 5.07
N ASN A 231 -9.71 -1.82 4.04
CA ASN A 231 -8.31 -1.40 4.19
C ASN A 231 -8.13 0.10 3.96
N ARG A 232 -7.07 0.65 4.55
CA ARG A 232 -6.64 2.04 4.40
C ARG A 232 -5.32 2.06 3.64
N LEU A 233 -5.36 2.50 2.38
CA LEU A 233 -4.21 2.58 1.48
C LEU A 233 -3.85 4.05 1.28
N ILE A 234 -2.84 4.50 2.02
CA ILE A 234 -2.62 5.94 2.24
C ILE A 234 -1.22 6.35 1.82
N ARG A 235 -1.12 7.37 0.97
CA ARG A 235 0.17 7.98 0.58
C ARG A 235 1.19 6.98 0.05
N ASN A 236 0.73 5.95 -0.67
CA ASN A 236 1.64 5.08 -1.40
C ASN A 236 2.14 5.82 -2.64
N ARG A 237 3.47 6.02 -2.72
CA ARG A 237 4.13 6.95 -3.64
C ARG A 237 5.46 6.37 -4.11
N GLY A 238 5.92 6.80 -5.28
CA GLY A 238 7.14 6.28 -5.91
C GLY A 238 6.90 6.02 -7.39
N PRO A 239 7.83 5.30 -8.07
CA PRO A 239 7.71 5.01 -9.49
C PRO A 239 6.42 4.28 -9.90
N SER A 240 5.85 3.47 -8.99
CA SER A 240 4.50 2.89 -9.13
C SER A 240 3.48 3.74 -8.36
N GLY A 241 3.57 3.80 -7.02
CA GLY A 241 2.73 4.65 -6.19
C GLY A 241 1.26 4.25 -6.14
N TYR A 242 0.98 2.94 -6.25
CA TYR A 242 -0.39 2.43 -6.28
C TYR A 242 -0.88 2.14 -4.86
N GLY A 243 -2.16 2.42 -4.59
CA GLY A 243 -2.86 1.79 -3.47
C GLY A 243 -2.89 0.29 -3.71
N VAL A 244 -3.58 -0.13 -4.78
CA VAL A 244 -3.56 -1.52 -5.26
C VAL A 244 -3.19 -1.60 -6.74
N GLY A 245 -2.28 -2.51 -7.08
CA GLY A 245 -2.05 -2.94 -8.46
C GLY A 245 -2.64 -4.34 -8.69
N LEU A 246 -3.25 -4.56 -9.84
CA LEU A 246 -3.70 -5.88 -10.29
C LEU A 246 -3.09 -6.17 -11.66
N LYS A 247 -2.52 -7.37 -11.80
CA LYS A 247 -2.00 -7.90 -13.05
C LYS A 247 -2.46 -9.34 -13.21
N ASP A 248 -3.08 -9.64 -14.34
CA ASP A 248 -3.50 -10.99 -14.72
C ASP A 248 -4.27 -11.68 -13.57
N THR A 249 -5.24 -10.97 -12.97
CA THR A 249 -5.95 -11.38 -11.75
C THR A 249 -7.44 -11.55 -12.01
N ASP A 250 -8.01 -12.71 -11.66
CA ASP A 250 -9.41 -13.05 -11.87
C ASP A 250 -10.23 -13.07 -10.57
N SER A 251 -11.57 -13.01 -10.68
CA SER A 251 -12.50 -13.18 -9.55
C SER A 251 -12.11 -12.38 -8.29
N TYR A 252 -11.97 -11.06 -8.40
CA TYR A 252 -11.58 -10.23 -7.28
C TYR A 252 -12.69 -9.27 -6.84
N ARG A 253 -12.70 -8.96 -5.54
CA ARG A 253 -13.57 -7.96 -4.92
C ARG A 253 -12.74 -6.95 -4.15
N VAL A 254 -12.73 -5.72 -4.64
CA VAL A 254 -12.14 -4.56 -3.98
C VAL A 254 -13.29 -3.71 -3.44
N GLU A 255 -13.56 -3.79 -2.14
CA GLU A 255 -14.71 -3.14 -1.55
C GLU A 255 -14.46 -2.42 -0.22
N HIS A 256 -15.18 -1.34 0.05
CA HIS A 256 -15.10 -0.68 1.34
C HIS A 256 -13.68 -0.24 1.73
N ASN A 257 -12.79 0.05 0.77
CA ASN A 257 -11.44 0.52 1.07
C ASN A 257 -11.35 2.04 0.94
N LEU A 258 -10.40 2.61 1.67
CA LEU A 258 -10.04 4.02 1.61
C LEU A 258 -8.69 4.17 0.89
N PHE A 259 -8.72 4.76 -0.30
CA PHE A 259 -7.55 5.07 -1.13
C PHE A 259 -7.30 6.57 -1.10
N VAL A 260 -6.34 7.04 -0.30
CA VAL A 260 -6.10 8.48 -0.12
C VAL A 260 -4.67 8.88 -0.40
N GLY A 261 -4.50 9.90 -1.24
CA GLY A 261 -3.21 10.54 -1.44
C GLY A 261 -2.16 9.64 -2.10
N ASN A 262 -2.56 8.60 -2.83
CA ASN A 262 -1.66 7.75 -3.62
C ASN A 262 -1.38 8.38 -4.99
N ARG A 263 -0.39 7.90 -5.73
CA ARG A 263 -0.28 8.26 -7.16
C ARG A 263 -1.45 7.68 -7.94
N ALA A 264 -1.79 6.42 -7.71
CA ALA A 264 -3.03 5.84 -8.21
C ALA A 264 -3.75 5.12 -7.07
N GLY A 265 -5.06 5.26 -6.94
CA GLY A 265 -5.83 4.44 -6.01
C GLY A 265 -5.76 2.97 -6.40
N ILE A 266 -6.20 2.66 -7.62
CA ILE A 266 -6.08 1.34 -8.25
C ILE A 266 -5.37 1.45 -9.60
N TYR A 267 -4.56 0.45 -9.94
CA TYR A 267 -3.99 0.22 -11.26
C TYR A 267 -4.40 -1.17 -11.75
N LEU A 268 -4.95 -1.26 -12.97
CA LEU A 268 -5.48 -2.48 -13.57
C LEU A 268 -4.78 -2.80 -14.90
N ASP A 269 -4.16 -3.98 -14.95
CA ASP A 269 -3.52 -4.57 -16.14
C ASP A 269 -4.11 -5.96 -16.38
N ASP A 270 -4.80 -6.14 -17.52
CA ASP A 270 -5.34 -7.44 -17.96
C ASP A 270 -6.09 -8.21 -16.86
N SER A 271 -6.89 -7.48 -16.08
CA SER A 271 -7.59 -7.99 -14.89
C SER A 271 -9.06 -7.55 -14.90
N PRO A 272 -10.03 -8.48 -14.96
CA PRO A 272 -9.93 -9.93 -15.14
C PRO A 272 -9.09 -10.38 -16.34
N PHE A 273 -8.35 -11.48 -16.19
CA PHE A 273 -7.46 -12.05 -17.20
C PHE A 273 -8.19 -13.03 -18.13
N THR A 274 -8.96 -13.96 -17.55
CA THR A 274 -9.74 -14.92 -18.35
C THR A 274 -11.05 -14.31 -18.85
N HIS A 275 -11.46 -13.18 -18.28
CA HIS A 275 -12.78 -12.56 -18.46
C HIS A 275 -13.97 -13.49 -18.16
N ALA A 276 -13.72 -14.64 -17.51
CA ALA A 276 -14.76 -15.60 -17.15
C ALA A 276 -15.62 -15.11 -15.99
N THR A 277 -15.04 -14.29 -15.11
CA THR A 277 -15.70 -13.65 -13.98
C THR A 277 -15.43 -12.16 -14.01
N ARG A 278 -16.41 -11.38 -13.54
CA ARG A 278 -16.26 -9.92 -13.46
C ARG A 278 -15.41 -9.55 -12.24
N GLY A 279 -14.57 -8.52 -12.41
CA GLY A 279 -13.92 -7.84 -11.30
C GLY A 279 -14.91 -6.86 -10.64
N GLU A 280 -14.99 -6.86 -9.30
CA GLU A 280 -15.89 -5.98 -8.56
C GLU A 280 -15.10 -4.89 -7.82
N ILE A 281 -15.36 -3.63 -8.14
CA ILE A 281 -14.81 -2.45 -7.45
C ILE A 281 -15.99 -1.64 -6.93
N ARG A 282 -16.29 -1.76 -5.63
CA ARG A 282 -17.52 -1.18 -5.08
C ARG A 282 -17.38 -0.56 -3.69
N ALA A 283 -18.16 0.46 -3.40
CA ALA A 283 -18.21 1.07 -2.07
C ALA A 283 -16.84 1.51 -1.52
N ASN A 284 -15.87 1.81 -2.39
CA ASN A 284 -14.57 2.37 -2.00
C ASN A 284 -14.63 3.91 -2.00
N THR A 285 -13.68 4.54 -1.31
CA THR A 285 -13.47 5.99 -1.39
C THR A 285 -12.08 6.26 -1.94
N PHE A 286 -12.02 6.90 -3.11
CA PHE A 286 -10.83 7.39 -3.78
C PHE A 286 -10.73 8.90 -3.59
N GLY A 287 -9.88 9.34 -2.67
CA GLY A 287 -9.74 10.73 -2.29
C GLY A 287 -8.35 11.29 -2.56
N TYR A 288 -8.24 12.45 -3.21
CA TYR A 288 -6.98 13.21 -3.31
C TYR A 288 -5.80 12.42 -3.89
N ASN A 289 -6.05 11.41 -4.73
CA ASN A 289 -5.01 10.70 -5.46
C ASN A 289 -4.62 11.50 -6.72
N ASP A 290 -3.45 11.22 -7.31
CA ASP A 290 -3.15 11.82 -8.62
C ASP A 290 -4.12 11.25 -9.67
N VAL A 291 -4.40 9.95 -9.59
CA VAL A 291 -5.47 9.29 -10.33
C VAL A 291 -6.29 8.40 -9.39
N GLY A 292 -7.62 8.45 -9.46
CA GLY A 292 -8.48 7.54 -8.69
C GLY A 292 -8.27 6.08 -9.12
N VAL A 293 -8.54 5.77 -10.39
CA VAL A 293 -8.30 4.45 -10.99
C VAL A 293 -7.62 4.58 -12.35
N ILE A 294 -6.56 3.79 -12.58
CA ILE A 294 -5.90 3.65 -13.88
C ILE A 294 -6.27 2.30 -14.47
N PHE A 295 -6.80 2.31 -15.69
CA PHE A 295 -7.01 1.12 -16.51
C PHE A 295 -6.00 1.07 -17.66
N LEU A 296 -5.49 -0.11 -17.97
CA LEU A 296 -5.04 -0.41 -19.33
C LEU A 296 -6.24 -0.88 -20.18
N PRO A 297 -6.25 -0.65 -21.51
CA PRO A 297 -7.31 -1.14 -22.41
C PRO A 297 -7.56 -2.66 -22.39
N SER A 298 -6.62 -3.45 -21.85
CA SER A 298 -6.76 -4.89 -21.63
C SER A 298 -7.66 -5.24 -20.44
N ALA A 299 -7.81 -4.35 -19.45
CA ALA A 299 -8.56 -4.60 -18.23
C ALA A 299 -10.08 -4.51 -18.43
N ARG A 300 -10.64 -5.53 -19.07
CA ARG A 300 -12.07 -5.66 -19.44
C ARG A 300 -12.82 -6.58 -18.48
N GLY A 301 -14.14 -6.42 -18.39
CA GLY A 301 -15.00 -7.23 -17.54
C GLY A 301 -15.06 -6.72 -16.09
N ASN A 302 -14.96 -5.40 -15.90
CA ASN A 302 -14.98 -4.77 -14.58
C ASN A 302 -16.31 -4.10 -14.29
N VAL A 303 -16.74 -4.12 -13.03
CA VAL A 303 -17.91 -3.38 -12.55
C VAL A 303 -17.47 -2.44 -11.45
N VAL A 304 -17.59 -1.14 -11.72
CA VAL A 304 -17.20 -0.04 -10.83
C VAL A 304 -18.49 0.66 -10.38
N SER A 305 -18.97 0.41 -9.16
CA SER A 305 -20.26 0.98 -8.72
C SER A 305 -20.28 1.35 -7.24
N GLY A 306 -21.03 2.39 -6.88
CA GLY A 306 -21.20 2.85 -5.51
C GLY A 306 -19.92 3.34 -4.85
N ASN A 307 -18.89 3.72 -5.62
CA ASN A 307 -17.66 4.30 -5.08
C ASN A 307 -17.79 5.83 -4.94
N ASN A 308 -16.95 6.42 -4.10
CA ASN A 308 -16.76 7.86 -4.00
C ASN A 308 -15.45 8.26 -4.68
N PHE A 309 -15.53 9.08 -5.72
CA PHE A 309 -14.39 9.70 -6.39
C PHE A 309 -14.34 11.18 -6.01
N ILE A 310 -13.45 11.51 -5.06
CA ILE A 310 -13.41 12.82 -4.40
C ILE A 310 -12.06 13.48 -4.67
N ASP A 311 -12.10 14.55 -5.45
CA ASP A 311 -10.99 15.50 -5.64
C ASP A 311 -9.66 14.81 -5.96
N ASN A 312 -9.72 13.71 -6.72
CA ASN A 312 -8.55 13.18 -7.40
C ASN A 312 -8.18 14.15 -8.52
N LEU A 313 -6.90 14.26 -8.85
CA LEU A 313 -6.48 15.14 -9.94
C LEU A 313 -7.09 14.68 -11.28
N GLU A 314 -7.13 13.36 -11.50
CA GLU A 314 -7.94 12.69 -12.53
C GLU A 314 -8.76 11.58 -11.86
N GLN A 315 -10.07 11.51 -12.10
CA GLN A 315 -10.91 10.49 -11.44
C GLN A 315 -10.60 9.08 -11.97
N VAL A 316 -10.54 8.93 -13.29
CA VAL A 316 -10.22 7.68 -13.98
C VAL A 316 -9.37 7.98 -15.22
N SER A 317 -8.28 7.22 -15.39
CA SER A 317 -7.38 7.32 -16.53
C SER A 317 -7.35 6.01 -17.31
N VAL A 318 -7.25 6.09 -18.64
CA VAL A 318 -7.04 4.94 -19.52
C VAL A 318 -5.68 5.09 -20.19
N GLN A 319 -4.72 4.25 -19.81
CA GLN A 319 -3.34 4.35 -20.26
C GLN A 319 -3.02 3.28 -21.30
N GLY A 320 -2.48 3.69 -22.44
CA GLY A 320 -2.15 2.80 -23.55
C GLY A 320 -2.93 3.14 -24.81
N ARG A 321 -2.74 2.35 -25.88
CA ARG A 321 -3.47 2.52 -27.14
C ARG A 321 -4.74 1.69 -27.10
N GLY A 322 -5.90 2.34 -27.09
CA GLY A 322 -7.20 1.67 -27.16
C GLY A 322 -8.24 2.34 -26.27
N GLU A 323 -9.46 1.81 -26.31
CA GLU A 323 -10.59 2.22 -25.50
C GLU A 323 -10.79 1.25 -24.33
N LEU A 324 -11.35 1.76 -23.24
CA LEU A 324 -11.85 0.91 -22.18
C LEU A 324 -13.15 0.26 -22.64
N ARG A 325 -13.16 -1.06 -22.79
CA ARG A 325 -14.31 -1.85 -23.24
C ARG A 325 -14.77 -2.79 -22.15
N ASP A 326 -16.05 -3.14 -22.19
CA ASP A 326 -16.68 -4.13 -21.30
C ASP A 326 -16.42 -3.84 -19.81
N THR A 327 -16.27 -2.56 -19.44
CA THR A 327 -16.20 -2.08 -18.07
C THR A 327 -17.42 -1.22 -17.80
N GLU A 328 -18.19 -1.59 -16.80
CA GLU A 328 -19.44 -0.93 -16.43
C GLU A 328 -19.20 -0.02 -15.22
N PHE A 329 -19.62 1.25 -15.31
CA PHE A 329 -19.53 2.21 -14.21
C PHE A 329 -20.83 2.34 -13.39
N ALA A 330 -21.77 1.41 -13.59
CA ALA A 330 -22.98 1.29 -12.80
C ALA A 330 -23.39 -0.16 -12.68
N ALA A 331 -24.10 -0.49 -11.60
CA ALA A 331 -24.72 -1.79 -11.40
C ALA A 331 -26.09 -1.62 -10.73
N ASN A 332 -27.12 -2.28 -11.26
CA ASN A 332 -28.51 -2.17 -10.78
C ASN A 332 -28.99 -0.71 -10.70
N ASP A 333 -28.84 0.03 -11.81
CA ASP A 333 -29.22 1.45 -11.95
C ASP A 333 -28.58 2.37 -10.90
N ARG A 334 -27.40 1.98 -10.41
CA ARG A 334 -26.64 2.73 -9.42
C ARG A 334 -25.17 2.80 -9.79
N GLY A 335 -24.73 4.02 -10.09
CA GLY A 335 -23.36 4.37 -10.45
C GLY A 335 -22.51 4.77 -9.25
N ASN A 336 -21.59 5.70 -9.48
CA ASN A 336 -20.64 6.20 -8.49
C ASN A 336 -20.92 7.67 -8.17
N PHE A 337 -20.41 8.12 -7.02
CA PHE A 337 -20.35 9.54 -6.70
C PHE A 337 -19.07 10.15 -7.27
N TRP A 338 -19.19 11.28 -7.96
CA TRP A 338 -18.08 12.02 -8.55
C TRP A 338 -18.12 13.47 -8.05
N SER A 339 -17.05 13.95 -7.42
CA SER A 339 -17.03 15.32 -6.88
C SER A 339 -17.09 16.41 -7.95
N ASP A 340 -16.87 16.04 -9.21
CA ASP A 340 -16.96 16.90 -10.39
C ASP A 340 -18.19 16.61 -11.28
N TYR A 341 -19.15 15.81 -10.80
CA TYR A 341 -20.44 15.67 -11.47
C TYR A 341 -21.25 16.96 -11.37
N VAL A 342 -21.72 17.44 -12.53
CA VAL A 342 -22.54 18.65 -12.66
C VAL A 342 -23.92 18.25 -13.21
N GLY A 343 -24.73 17.63 -12.34
CA GLY A 343 -26.11 17.29 -12.64
C GLY A 343 -27.04 17.55 -11.45
N TYR A 344 -28.32 17.27 -11.64
CA TYR A 344 -29.34 17.38 -10.61
C TYR A 344 -30.15 16.08 -10.54
N ASP A 345 -30.86 15.89 -9.43
CA ASP A 345 -31.74 14.74 -9.14
C ASP A 345 -33.16 15.31 -9.02
N LEU A 346 -34.02 15.04 -10.01
CA LEU A 346 -35.35 15.66 -10.10
C LEU A 346 -36.38 14.93 -9.23
N ASP A 347 -36.30 13.60 -9.17
CA ASP A 347 -37.24 12.74 -8.45
C ASP A 347 -36.80 12.44 -7.00
N ASN A 348 -35.63 12.92 -6.58
CA ASN A 348 -35.00 12.73 -5.28
C ASN A 348 -34.66 11.27 -4.95
N ASN A 349 -34.34 10.45 -5.96
CA ASN A 349 -33.96 9.05 -5.78
C ASN A 349 -32.46 8.86 -5.41
N GLY A 350 -31.66 9.93 -5.44
CA GLY A 350 -30.23 9.94 -5.15
C GLY A 350 -29.32 9.68 -6.37
N VAL A 351 -29.89 9.55 -7.57
CA VAL A 351 -29.24 9.37 -8.86
C VAL A 351 -29.46 10.64 -9.70
N GLY A 352 -28.46 11.06 -10.45
CA GLY A 352 -28.55 12.23 -11.30
C GLY A 352 -29.24 11.93 -12.64
N GLU A 353 -29.94 12.93 -13.18
CA GLU A 353 -30.69 12.83 -14.44
C GLU A 353 -29.81 12.76 -15.70
N PHE A 354 -28.55 13.17 -15.58
CA PHE A 354 -27.57 13.13 -16.68
C PHE A 354 -26.48 12.12 -16.39
N GLU A 355 -26.01 11.46 -17.45
CA GLU A 355 -24.83 10.60 -17.39
C GLU A 355 -23.60 11.41 -16.95
N HIS A 356 -22.67 10.78 -16.24
CA HIS A 356 -21.36 11.36 -15.99
C HIS A 356 -20.36 10.86 -17.04
N GLU A 357 -19.62 11.80 -17.64
CA GLU A 357 -18.69 11.54 -18.74
C GLU A 357 -17.31 12.12 -18.41
N SER A 358 -16.23 11.35 -18.62
CA SER A 358 -14.86 11.88 -18.50
C SER A 358 -14.36 12.42 -19.84
N GLN A 359 -14.39 13.75 -19.99
CA GLN A 359 -14.12 14.47 -21.25
C GLN A 359 -13.21 15.70 -21.10
N ARG A 360 -12.40 15.80 -20.03
CA ARG A 360 -11.60 17.02 -19.82
C ARG A 360 -10.49 17.16 -20.86
N LEU A 361 -10.43 18.33 -21.50
CA LEU A 361 -9.51 18.58 -22.61
C LEU A 361 -8.04 18.59 -22.13
N PHE A 362 -7.76 19.20 -20.98
CA PHE A 362 -6.40 19.25 -20.46
C PHE A 362 -5.91 17.87 -19.99
N GLU A 363 -6.81 17.05 -19.44
CA GLU A 363 -6.49 15.65 -19.09
C GLU A 363 -6.09 14.86 -20.35
N ASN A 364 -6.82 15.01 -21.47
CA ASN A 364 -6.45 14.38 -22.74
C ASN A 364 -5.08 14.86 -23.27
N LEU A 365 -4.77 16.14 -23.11
CA LEU A 365 -3.44 16.68 -23.46
C LEU A 365 -2.36 16.12 -22.54
N LEU A 366 -2.65 15.97 -21.25
CA LEU A 366 -1.73 15.42 -20.26
C LEU A 366 -1.38 13.96 -20.55
N ASP A 367 -2.33 13.17 -21.04
CA ASP A 367 -2.11 11.78 -21.47
C ASP A 367 -1.09 11.68 -22.61
N ARG A 368 -1.11 12.66 -23.53
CA ARG A 368 -0.20 12.72 -24.70
C ARG A 368 1.15 13.35 -24.36
N GLU A 369 1.14 14.40 -23.54
CA GLU A 369 2.30 15.19 -23.18
C GLU A 369 2.45 15.31 -21.65
N PRO A 370 3.07 14.32 -20.99
CA PRO A 370 3.24 14.29 -19.54
C PRO A 370 3.97 15.52 -18.94
N LYS A 371 4.70 16.28 -19.75
CA LYS A 371 5.39 17.52 -19.33
C LYS A 371 4.41 18.63 -18.98
N LEU A 372 3.18 18.56 -19.50
CA LEU A 372 2.12 19.53 -19.18
C LEU A 372 1.68 19.48 -17.71
N ARG A 373 2.10 18.47 -16.93
CA ARG A 373 1.91 18.46 -15.47
C ARG A 373 2.40 19.74 -14.78
N LEU A 374 3.41 20.42 -15.33
CA LEU A 374 3.89 21.70 -14.81
C LEU A 374 2.80 22.78 -14.77
N LEU A 375 1.79 22.69 -15.64
CA LEU A 375 0.70 23.66 -15.75
C LEU A 375 -0.52 23.28 -14.89
N LEU A 376 -0.46 22.20 -14.11
CA LEU A 376 -1.53 21.83 -13.20
C LEU A 376 -1.80 22.96 -12.19
N PHE A 377 -3.09 23.24 -11.99
CA PHE A 377 -3.62 24.33 -11.17
C PHE A 377 -3.22 25.74 -11.64
N SER A 378 -2.67 25.89 -12.85
CA SER A 378 -2.34 27.19 -13.41
C SER A 378 -3.52 27.83 -14.16
N PRO A 379 -3.50 29.15 -14.39
CA PRO A 379 -4.47 29.81 -15.27
C PRO A 379 -4.49 29.23 -16.69
N ALA A 380 -3.36 28.68 -17.17
CA ALA A 380 -3.29 28.06 -18.49
C ALA A 380 -4.15 26.79 -18.57
N GLN A 381 -4.14 25.95 -17.53
CA GLN A 381 -5.04 24.80 -17.45
C GLN A 381 -6.50 25.24 -17.50
N GLN A 382 -6.87 26.25 -16.70
CA GLN A 382 -8.25 26.75 -16.65
C GLN A 382 -8.71 27.30 -18.01
N ALA A 383 -7.84 28.00 -18.73
CA ALA A 383 -8.13 28.48 -20.07
C ALA A 383 -8.38 27.34 -21.07
N VAL A 384 -7.56 26.28 -21.04
CA VAL A 384 -7.75 25.08 -21.87
C VAL A 384 -9.09 24.40 -21.55
N GLU A 385 -9.41 24.22 -20.27
CA GLU A 385 -10.69 23.63 -19.85
C GLU A 385 -11.89 24.48 -20.28
N PHE A 386 -11.79 25.81 -20.16
CA PHE A 386 -12.84 26.71 -20.64
C PHE A 386 -13.05 26.57 -22.15
N VAL A 387 -11.97 26.51 -22.92
CA VAL A 387 -12.03 26.35 -24.38
C VAL A 387 -12.69 25.03 -24.77
N GLY A 388 -12.35 23.92 -24.09
CA GLY A 388 -13.02 22.62 -24.30
C GLY A 388 -14.51 22.65 -23.97
N ARG A 389 -14.93 23.40 -22.94
CA ARG A 389 -16.35 23.59 -22.61
C ARG A 389 -17.07 24.48 -23.63
N ALA A 390 -16.44 25.56 -24.09
CA ALA A 390 -17.05 26.54 -24.99
C ALA A 390 -17.19 26.06 -26.44
N LEU A 391 -16.30 25.17 -26.91
CA LEU A 391 -16.24 24.72 -28.30
C LEU A 391 -16.41 23.20 -28.41
N PRO A 392 -17.64 22.69 -28.69
CA PRO A 392 -17.88 21.25 -28.80
C PRO A 392 -17.00 20.52 -29.83
N ALA A 393 -16.61 21.20 -30.91
CA ALA A 393 -15.84 20.61 -32.01
C ALA A 393 -14.40 20.16 -31.63
N ILE A 394 -13.88 20.59 -30.49
CA ILE A 394 -12.54 20.22 -29.99
C ILE A 394 -12.60 19.36 -28.72
N ARG A 395 -13.80 18.98 -28.28
CA ARG A 395 -13.94 18.10 -27.12
C ARG A 395 -13.39 16.71 -27.46
N PRO A 396 -12.58 16.11 -26.56
CA PRO A 396 -12.15 14.74 -26.75
C PRO A 396 -13.35 13.79 -26.62
N GLU A 397 -13.24 12.62 -27.24
CA GLU A 397 -14.19 11.54 -27.00
C GLU A 397 -14.12 11.10 -25.52
N PRO A 398 -15.28 10.86 -24.88
CA PRO A 398 -15.34 10.39 -23.51
C PRO A 398 -14.60 9.06 -23.32
N LYS A 399 -13.81 8.99 -22.24
CA LYS A 399 -13.08 7.76 -21.86
C LYS A 399 -13.99 6.66 -21.33
N PHE A 400 -15.07 7.07 -20.65
CA PHE A 400 -16.10 6.19 -20.08
C PHE A 400 -17.38 6.99 -19.80
N PHE A 401 -18.46 6.27 -19.52
CA PHE A 401 -19.75 6.79 -19.10
C PHE A 401 -20.21 6.09 -17.82
N ASP A 402 -20.71 6.87 -16.86
CA ASP A 402 -21.51 6.37 -15.75
C ASP A 402 -22.97 6.78 -16.00
N PRO A 403 -23.87 5.83 -16.32
CA PRO A 403 -25.26 6.14 -16.69
C PRO A 403 -26.15 6.49 -15.48
N ALA A 404 -25.69 6.25 -14.25
CA ALA A 404 -26.49 6.44 -13.05
C ALA A 404 -25.66 7.10 -11.92
N PRO A 405 -25.05 8.28 -12.16
CA PRO A 405 -24.15 8.89 -11.19
C PRO A 405 -24.91 9.28 -9.92
N LEU A 406 -24.26 9.13 -8.78
CA LEU A 406 -24.85 9.49 -7.48
C LEU A 406 -24.67 10.98 -7.21
N VAL A 407 -25.73 11.66 -6.77
CA VAL A 407 -25.66 13.10 -6.41
C VAL A 407 -25.12 13.35 -5.00
N ARG A 408 -24.97 12.29 -4.19
CA ARG A 408 -24.40 12.35 -2.85
C ARG A 408 -23.37 11.25 -2.63
N PRO A 409 -22.32 11.50 -1.83
CA PRO A 409 -21.37 10.47 -1.46
C PRO A 409 -22.07 9.29 -0.76
N VAL A 410 -21.61 8.09 -1.08
CA VAL A 410 -21.93 6.88 -0.31
C VAL A 410 -21.21 6.98 1.05
N SER A 411 -21.79 6.39 2.10
CA SER A 411 -21.15 6.37 3.43
C SER A 411 -19.71 5.87 3.35
N GLU A 412 -18.76 6.67 3.83
CA GLU A 412 -17.33 6.36 3.76
C GLU A 412 -17.03 5.04 4.47
N ALA A 413 -16.20 4.22 3.82
CA ALA A 413 -15.70 3.00 4.42
C ALA A 413 -14.42 3.28 5.22
N GLY A 414 -14.37 2.84 6.48
CA GLY A 414 -13.16 2.94 7.30
C GLY A 414 -12.75 4.36 7.72
N ALA A 415 -13.63 5.35 7.55
CA ALA A 415 -13.49 6.61 8.28
C ALA A 415 -13.45 6.27 9.78
N PRO A 416 -12.45 6.74 10.56
CA PRO A 416 -12.49 6.56 12.00
C PRO A 416 -13.85 7.09 12.46
N ARG A 417 -14.56 6.33 13.32
CA ARG A 417 -15.67 6.91 14.10
C ARG A 417 -15.07 8.14 14.76
N ASN A 418 -15.43 9.30 14.23
CA ASN A 418 -14.78 10.55 14.55
C ASN A 418 -14.82 10.67 16.09
N GLN A 419 -13.64 10.68 16.73
CA GLN A 419 -13.49 11.62 17.84
C GLN A 419 -13.71 12.95 17.15
N ALA A 420 -14.94 13.48 17.26
CA ALA A 420 -15.37 14.67 16.55
C ALA A 420 -14.22 15.66 16.55
N ALA A 421 -13.68 15.97 15.36
CA ALA A 421 -12.74 17.06 15.23
C ALA A 421 -13.40 18.24 15.95
N SER A 422 -12.80 18.70 17.05
CA SER A 422 -13.46 19.69 17.90
C SER A 422 -13.80 20.87 17.01
N ALA A 423 -15.05 21.37 17.08
CA ALA A 423 -15.50 22.49 16.25
C ALA A 423 -14.52 23.69 16.32
N TRP A 424 -13.81 23.80 17.45
CA TRP A 424 -12.73 24.75 17.69
C TRP A 424 -11.50 24.56 16.81
N GLY A 425 -11.06 23.32 16.54
CA GLY A 425 -9.92 23.05 15.67
C GLY A 425 -10.17 23.50 14.23
N LEU A 426 -11.37 23.25 13.71
CA LEU A 426 -11.78 23.71 12.37
C LEU A 426 -11.97 25.23 12.33
N ALA A 427 -12.57 25.82 13.36
CA ALA A 427 -12.73 27.27 13.45
C ALA A 427 -11.38 28.01 13.51
N LEU A 428 -10.42 27.51 14.29
CA LEU A 428 -9.08 28.09 14.40
C LEU A 428 -8.30 27.97 13.07
N ALA A 429 -8.42 26.83 12.38
CA ALA A 429 -7.84 26.68 11.04
C ALA A 429 -8.46 27.66 10.03
N GLY A 430 -9.77 27.85 10.08
CA GLY A 430 -10.48 28.83 9.25
C GLY A 430 -10.04 30.27 9.51
N VAL A 431 -9.91 30.68 10.78
CA VAL A 431 -9.40 32.01 11.15
C VAL A 431 -7.94 32.18 10.69
N GLY A 432 -7.11 31.14 10.83
CA GLY A 432 -5.73 31.15 10.34
C GLY A 432 -5.65 31.37 8.82
N MET A 433 -6.46 30.66 8.04
CA MET A 433 -6.51 30.83 6.57
C MET A 433 -7.01 32.22 6.16
N LEU A 434 -8.02 32.76 6.85
CA LEU A 434 -8.49 34.13 6.63
C LEU A 434 -7.41 35.16 6.94
N GLY A 435 -6.63 34.94 8.00
CA GLY A 435 -5.48 35.79 8.36
C GLY A 435 -4.39 35.79 7.29
N VAL A 436 -4.07 34.61 6.74
CA VAL A 436 -3.10 34.48 5.63
C VAL A 436 -3.63 35.16 4.37
N GLY A 437 -4.89 34.95 4.02
CA GLY A 437 -5.53 35.62 2.87
C GLY A 437 -5.53 37.14 3.00
N ALA A 438 -5.84 37.67 4.18
CA ALA A 438 -5.78 39.10 4.47
C ALA A 438 -4.34 39.65 4.40
N GLY A 439 -3.35 38.88 4.88
CA GLY A 439 -1.92 39.25 4.79
C GLY A 439 -1.42 39.33 3.35
N VAL A 440 -1.81 38.38 2.49
CA VAL A 440 -1.47 38.39 1.06
C VAL A 440 -2.13 39.58 0.35
N LEU A 441 -3.40 39.87 0.66
CA LEU A 441 -4.10 41.03 0.12
C LEU A 441 -3.46 42.36 0.56
N ALA A 442 -3.06 42.48 1.83
CA ALA A 442 -2.41 43.67 2.35
C ALA A 442 -1.04 43.93 1.71
N LEU A 443 -0.30 42.86 1.38
CA LEU A 443 0.98 42.95 0.67
C LEU A 443 0.83 43.21 -0.84
N ALA A 444 -0.34 42.91 -1.42
CA ALA A 444 -0.65 43.14 -2.83
C ALA A 444 -1.18 44.56 -3.13
N VAL A 445 -1.51 45.36 -2.11
CA VAL A 445 -1.90 46.77 -2.29
C VAL A 445 -0.63 47.62 -2.41
N PRO A 446 -0.38 48.30 -3.55
CA PRO A 446 0.81 49.14 -3.69
C PRO A 446 0.73 50.32 -2.72
N ILE A 447 1.72 50.44 -1.84
CA ILE A 447 1.88 51.55 -0.90
C ILE A 447 2.00 52.84 -1.72
N ARG A 448 0.90 53.56 -1.86
CA ARG A 448 0.88 54.92 -2.37
C ARG A 448 0.59 55.87 -1.21
N ILE A 449 1.51 56.83 -1.09
CA ILE A 449 1.41 58.17 -0.47
C ILE A 449 2.03 58.26 0.93
N ARG A 450 3.11 59.06 1.02
CA ARG A 450 3.14 60.33 1.79
C ARG A 450 4.47 61.04 1.56
N HIS A 451 4.53 62.00 0.64
CA HIS A 451 5.47 63.14 0.70
C HIS A 451 4.74 64.39 0.21
N ALA A 452 4.08 65.08 1.15
CA ALA A 452 3.66 66.46 1.00
C ALA A 452 3.39 67.04 2.40
N ALA A 453 4.46 67.45 3.08
CA ALA A 453 4.45 68.54 4.06
C ALA A 453 5.86 68.72 4.66
N GLY A 454 6.47 69.89 4.42
CA GLY A 454 7.51 70.43 5.29
C GLY A 454 8.90 70.59 4.66
N ALA A 455 9.12 71.72 3.99
CA ALA A 455 10.33 72.55 4.20
C ALA A 455 10.19 73.86 3.41
N SER A 456 9.92 74.95 4.13
CA SER A 456 10.13 76.31 3.64
C SER A 456 11.57 76.76 3.91
N LEU A 457 12.04 77.68 3.07
CA LEU A 457 13.01 78.77 3.30
C LEU A 457 14.46 78.63 2.83
N ALA A 458 14.85 79.72 2.15
CA ALA A 458 16.18 80.30 1.87
C ALA A 458 17.01 79.64 0.75
N ALA A 459 17.04 80.17 -0.48
CA ALA A 459 17.62 81.45 -0.97
C ALA A 459 19.15 81.45 -1.11
N THR A 460 19.62 81.46 -2.37
CA THR A 460 20.75 82.23 -2.96
C THR A 460 20.84 81.81 -4.44
N ALA A 461 20.40 82.64 -5.40
CA ALA A 461 21.19 83.70 -6.04
C ALA A 461 22.41 83.15 -6.81
N THR A 462 22.32 83.11 -8.14
CA THR A 462 23.16 83.89 -9.09
C THR A 462 22.84 83.49 -10.53
N GLY A 463 22.48 84.48 -11.35
CA GLY A 463 22.48 84.40 -12.80
C GLY A 463 22.05 85.72 -13.42
N GLY A 464 22.93 86.35 -14.20
CA GLY A 464 22.52 87.33 -15.21
C GLY A 464 23.14 88.72 -15.08
N VAL A 465 24.19 88.93 -15.86
CA VAL A 465 24.70 90.24 -16.28
C VAL A 465 23.72 90.84 -17.29
N SER A 466 23.24 92.05 -17.02
CA SER A 466 23.13 93.19 -17.95
C SER A 466 22.36 94.32 -17.29
#